data_AF-A0A1P8FEY8-F1
#
_entry.id   AF-A0A1P8FEY8-F1
#
_cell.length_a   1.000
_cell.length_b   1.000
_cell.length_c   1.000
_cell.angle_alpha   90.00
_cell.angle_beta   90.00
_cell.angle_gamma   90.00
#
_symmetry.space_group_name_H-M   'P 1'
#
loop_
_entity.id
_entity.type
_entity.pdbx_description
1 polymer ?
#
loop_
_entity_poly.entity_id
_entity_poly.type
_entity_poly.pdbx_seq_one_letter_code
_entity_poly.pdbx_strand_id
1 'polypeptide(L)'
;MLPNNALERTVNKFAIAAFLVVGASCVSQAAEKAESPWNCDKGRAFPSKEVTRLKHAEAVALATVAAKNEGWDLSKYRHHSTCYSVKPRPEWTVFFESRAEIVRPGDHFTVWVRDDNRSTKIMAGE
;
A
#
# COMPACT_ATOMS: atom_id res chain seq x y z
N MET A 1 -68.36 -22.06 -1.25
CA MET A 1 -68.24 -21.81 0.20
C MET A 1 -67.28 -20.65 0.41
N LEU A 2 -67.81 -19.46 0.71
CA LEU A 2 -67.12 -18.34 1.37
C LEU A 2 -67.51 -18.39 2.87
N PRO A 3 -67.05 -17.47 3.73
CA PRO A 3 -65.69 -17.13 4.19
C PRO A 3 -65.65 -17.19 5.75
N ASN A 4 -64.57 -16.78 6.42
CA ASN A 4 -64.59 -16.17 7.77
C ASN A 4 -63.18 -15.61 8.08
N ASN A 5 -62.96 -14.29 8.03
CA ASN A 5 -63.20 -13.30 9.09
C ASN A 5 -62.40 -13.63 10.37
N ALA A 6 -61.25 -12.96 10.57
CA ALA A 6 -61.11 -11.67 11.27
C ALA A 6 -60.94 -11.87 12.79
N LEU A 7 -59.77 -11.52 13.31
CA LEU A 7 -59.65 -11.12 14.71
C LEU A 7 -58.55 -10.06 14.84
N GLU A 8 -58.98 -8.80 14.79
CA GLU A 8 -58.28 -7.70 15.45
C GLU A 8 -58.38 -7.87 16.97
N ARG A 9 -57.31 -7.53 17.71
CA ARG A 9 -57.29 -6.76 18.98
C ARG A 9 -55.86 -6.73 19.53
N THR A 10 -55.18 -5.59 19.49
CA THR A 10 -55.11 -4.57 20.55
C THR A 10 -54.00 -4.82 21.58
N VAL A 11 -52.92 -4.05 21.42
CA VAL A 11 -52.09 -3.34 22.42
C VAL A 11 -51.75 -4.07 23.73
N ASN A 12 -50.45 -4.28 23.98
CA ASN A 12 -49.93 -3.98 25.30
C ASN A 12 -48.49 -3.43 25.30
N LYS A 13 -48.33 -2.39 26.12
CA LYS A 13 -47.13 -1.59 26.34
C LYS A 13 -46.08 -2.43 27.07
N PHE A 14 -44.87 -2.50 26.56
CA PHE A 14 -43.68 -2.68 27.39
C PHE A 14 -42.56 -1.77 26.88
N ALA A 15 -42.37 -0.68 27.62
CA ALA A 15 -41.14 0.06 27.63
C ALA A 15 -40.07 -0.84 28.26
N ILE A 16 -38.95 -1.04 27.56
CA ILE A 16 -37.69 -1.42 28.19
C ILE A 16 -36.63 -0.44 27.70
N ALA A 17 -35.97 0.14 28.68
CA ALA A 17 -35.00 1.19 28.59
C ALA A 17 -33.66 0.71 28.02
N ALA A 18 -32.91 1.70 27.52
CA ALA A 18 -31.47 1.85 27.59
C ALA A 18 -30.59 0.72 27.01
N PHE A 19 -29.95 1.01 25.88
CA PHE A 19 -28.51 0.82 25.80
C PHE A 19 -27.85 2.06 25.20
N LEU A 20 -27.06 2.68 26.06
CA LEU A 20 -26.14 3.78 25.82
C LEU A 20 -24.84 3.19 25.27
N VAL A 21 -24.16 3.97 24.42
CA VAL A 21 -22.75 3.83 23.99
C VAL A 21 -22.46 2.72 22.98
N VAL A 22 -22.15 3.11 21.73
CA VAL A 22 -20.86 2.89 21.01
C VAL A 22 -20.91 3.87 19.83
N GLY A 23 -20.22 5.01 19.87
CA GLY A 23 -18.81 5.08 19.52
C GLY A 23 -18.62 6.05 18.35
N ALA A 24 -18.94 7.33 18.57
CA ALA A 24 -18.51 8.41 17.69
C ALA A 24 -17.02 8.70 17.97
N SER A 25 -16.16 7.78 17.57
CA SER A 25 -14.74 8.05 17.43
C SER A 25 -14.49 8.27 15.95
N CYS A 26 -14.84 9.47 15.48
CA CYS A 26 -14.23 10.01 14.27
C CYS A 26 -12.75 10.15 14.60
N VAL A 27 -11.97 9.09 14.36
CA VAL A 27 -10.53 9.17 14.28
C VAL A 27 -10.27 10.06 13.07
N SER A 28 -10.21 11.37 13.31
CA SER A 28 -9.49 12.28 12.43
C SER A 28 -8.04 11.84 12.55
N GLN A 29 -7.65 10.88 11.71
CA GLN A 29 -6.25 10.72 11.35
C GLN A 29 -5.88 12.08 10.76
N ALA A 30 -5.22 12.88 11.59
CA ALA A 30 -4.43 14.00 11.12
C ALA A 30 -3.65 13.44 9.93
N ALA A 31 -3.90 14.01 8.76
CA ALA A 31 -3.09 13.79 7.60
C ALA A 31 -1.65 14.09 8.03
N GLU A 32 -0.90 13.03 8.35
CA GLU A 32 0.55 13.13 8.46
C GLU A 32 0.95 13.75 7.14
N LYS A 33 1.48 14.97 7.25
CA LYS A 33 2.24 15.67 6.22
C LYS A 33 2.89 14.58 5.38
N ALA A 34 2.57 14.52 4.09
CA ALA A 34 3.31 13.71 3.14
C ALA A 34 4.74 14.27 3.11
N GLU A 35 5.53 13.94 4.14
CA GLU A 35 6.98 13.95 4.09
C GLU A 35 7.28 13.10 2.88
N SER A 36 7.68 13.76 1.80
CA SER A 36 8.14 13.06 0.59
C SER A 36 9.12 12.00 1.09
N PRO A 37 8.82 10.69 0.98
CA PRO A 37 9.49 9.66 1.77
C PRO A 37 10.94 9.41 1.32
N TRP A 38 11.46 10.28 0.44
CA TRP A 38 12.64 10.07 -0.35
C TRP A 38 13.78 10.96 0.15
N ASN A 39 14.37 10.59 1.28
CA ASN A 39 15.71 11.05 1.65
C ASN A 39 16.80 10.12 1.06
N CYS A 40 16.53 9.56 -0.11
CA CYS A 40 17.59 9.02 -0.96
C CYS A 40 18.06 10.18 -1.82
N ASP A 41 18.79 11.12 -1.20
CA ASP A 41 19.61 12.06 -1.96
C ASP A 41 20.33 11.25 -3.04
N LYS A 42 20.22 11.70 -4.29
CA LYS A 42 20.76 11.02 -5.49
C LYS A 42 22.23 10.64 -5.25
N GLY A 43 22.47 9.44 -4.72
CA GLY A 43 23.77 9.16 -4.13
C GLY A 43 23.80 7.88 -3.29
N ARG A 44 23.73 6.73 -3.95
CA ARG A 44 24.32 5.45 -3.50
C ARG A 44 24.32 5.18 -1.98
N ALA A 45 23.17 5.21 -1.31
CA ALA A 45 23.09 4.61 0.02
C ALA A 45 22.95 3.09 -0.14
N PHE A 46 24.05 2.42 -0.53
CA PHE A 46 24.14 0.98 -0.35
C PHE A 46 24.33 0.74 1.15
N PRO A 47 23.41 0.05 1.80
CA PRO A 47 23.56 -0.27 3.22
C PRO A 47 24.78 -1.18 3.41
N SER A 48 25.46 -1.05 4.55
CA SER A 48 26.46 -2.06 4.93
C SER A 48 25.79 -3.43 5.01
N LYS A 49 26.52 -4.48 4.64
CA LYS A 49 25.98 -5.87 4.59
C LYS A 49 25.38 -6.35 5.91
N GLU A 50 25.75 -5.72 7.03
CA GLU A 50 25.29 -6.06 8.37
C GLU A 50 23.88 -5.52 8.70
N VAL A 51 23.39 -4.56 7.91
CA VAL A 51 22.14 -3.84 8.21
C VAL A 51 20.93 -4.39 7.43
N THR A 52 21.16 -5.19 6.37
CA THR A 52 20.08 -5.74 5.54
C THR A 52 19.97 -7.24 5.62
N ARG A 53 18.74 -7.74 5.63
CA ARG A 53 18.42 -9.16 5.55
C ARG A 53 18.39 -9.62 4.10
N LEU A 54 17.92 -8.78 3.19
CA LEU A 54 17.97 -9.02 1.75
C LEU A 54 19.26 -8.46 1.17
N LYS A 55 19.82 -9.20 0.23
CA LYS A 55 20.84 -8.67 -0.68
C LYS A 55 20.16 -7.78 -1.72
N HIS A 56 20.92 -6.81 -2.23
CA HIS A 56 20.47 -5.93 -3.31
C HIS A 56 19.86 -6.71 -4.50
N ALA A 57 20.53 -7.76 -4.96
CA ALA A 57 20.04 -8.58 -6.07
C ALA A 57 18.72 -9.31 -5.74
N GLU A 58 18.50 -9.70 -4.48
CA GLU A 58 17.25 -10.34 -4.05
C GLU A 58 16.11 -9.32 -4.02
N ALA A 59 16.36 -8.10 -3.53
CA ALA A 59 15.38 -7.02 -3.55
C ALA A 59 14.97 -6.66 -5.00
N VAL A 60 15.94 -6.56 -5.92
CA VAL A 60 15.67 -6.30 -7.35
C VAL A 60 14.87 -7.45 -7.98
N ALA A 61 15.20 -8.71 -7.66
CA ALA A 61 14.46 -9.86 -8.15
C ALA A 61 12.99 -9.86 -7.66
N LEU A 62 12.77 -9.61 -6.37
CA LEU A 62 11.42 -9.50 -5.78
C LEU A 62 10.62 -8.38 -6.44
N ALA A 63 11.23 -7.21 -6.61
CA ALA A 63 10.60 -6.07 -7.27
C ALA A 63 10.21 -6.38 -8.73
N THR A 64 11.09 -7.06 -9.46
CA THR A 64 10.86 -7.49 -10.85
C THR A 64 9.69 -8.47 -10.95
N VAL A 65 9.62 -9.44 -10.03
CA VAL A 65 8.51 -10.41 -9.98
C VAL A 65 7.20 -9.72 -9.63
N ALA A 66 7.20 -8.83 -8.65
CA ALA A 66 6.01 -8.07 -8.27
C ALA A 66 5.47 -7.23 -9.44
N ALA A 67 6.35 -6.50 -10.13
CA ALA A 67 5.98 -5.71 -11.31
C ALA A 67 5.33 -6.56 -12.41
N LYS A 68 5.92 -7.73 -12.73
CA LYS A 68 5.34 -8.66 -13.69
C LYS A 68 3.97 -9.18 -13.26
N ASN A 69 3.81 -9.53 -11.98
CA ASN A 69 2.55 -10.05 -11.45
C ASN A 69 1.42 -9.02 -11.46
N GLU A 70 1.76 -7.74 -11.31
CA GLU A 70 0.83 -6.60 -11.42
C GLU A 70 0.59 -6.16 -12.88
N GLY A 71 1.13 -6.90 -13.87
CA GLY A 71 0.88 -6.67 -15.28
C GLY A 71 1.79 -5.62 -15.95
N TRP A 72 2.86 -5.17 -15.28
CA TRP A 72 3.81 -4.25 -15.91
C TRP A 72 4.64 -4.94 -16.98
N ASP A 73 4.65 -4.36 -18.18
CA ASP A 73 5.48 -4.81 -19.29
C ASP A 73 6.93 -4.35 -19.11
N LEU A 74 7.74 -5.19 -18.46
CA LEU A 74 9.16 -4.90 -18.22
C LEU A 74 10.03 -4.83 -19.48
N SER A 75 9.51 -5.12 -20.67
CA SER A 75 10.23 -4.81 -21.91
C SER A 75 10.28 -3.30 -22.19
N LYS A 76 9.33 -2.54 -21.64
CA LYS A 76 9.24 -1.07 -21.77
C LYS A 76 10.00 -0.32 -20.68
N TYR A 77 10.37 -1.01 -19.60
CA TYR A 77 11.03 -0.40 -18.46
C TYR A 77 12.42 -1.02 -18.23
N ARG A 78 13.30 -0.27 -17.58
CA ARG A 78 14.57 -0.78 -17.08
C ARG A 78 14.71 -0.43 -15.61
N HIS A 79 15.36 -1.32 -14.85
CA HIS A 79 15.85 -0.97 -13.53
C HIS A 79 16.85 0.18 -13.68
N HIS A 80 16.56 1.31 -13.03
CA HIS A 80 17.40 2.51 -13.07
C HIS A 80 18.31 2.58 -11.83
N SER A 81 17.73 2.46 -10.63
CA SER A 81 18.46 2.56 -9.38
C SER A 81 17.77 1.79 -8.25
N THR A 82 18.47 1.65 -7.14
CA THR A 82 17.93 1.05 -5.92
C THR A 82 18.41 1.86 -4.72
N CYS A 83 17.56 2.01 -3.71
CA CYS A 83 17.90 2.59 -2.41
C CYS A 83 17.45 1.67 -1.28
N TYR A 84 18.02 1.86 -0.09
CA TYR A 84 17.58 1.22 1.14
C TYR A 84 17.35 2.26 2.22
N SER A 85 16.23 2.14 2.93
CA SER A 85 15.92 2.95 4.11
C SER A 85 15.70 2.04 5.32
N VAL A 86 16.18 2.50 6.49
CA VAL A 86 15.91 1.86 7.79
C VAL A 86 14.72 2.47 8.52
N LYS A 87 14.25 3.65 8.11
CA LYS A 87 13.17 4.41 8.75
C LYS A 87 12.06 4.72 7.74
N PRO A 88 10.77 4.63 8.13
CA PRO A 88 10.26 4.18 9.43
C PRO A 88 10.38 2.66 9.64
N ARG A 89 10.69 1.88 8.59
CA ARG A 89 11.00 0.44 8.65
C ARG A 89 12.05 0.09 7.58
N PRO A 90 12.84 -0.97 7.79
CA PRO A 90 13.73 -1.57 6.79
C PRO A 90 13.03 -1.88 5.45
N GLU A 91 13.43 -1.18 4.39
CA GLU A 91 12.81 -1.31 3.07
C GLU A 91 13.78 -0.96 1.96
N TRP A 92 13.72 -1.74 0.89
CA TRP A 92 14.37 -1.45 -0.38
C TRP A 92 13.39 -0.74 -1.31
N THR A 93 13.86 0.28 -2.01
CA THR A 93 13.11 0.93 -3.10
C THR A 93 13.83 0.67 -4.40
N VAL A 94 13.16 0.01 -5.33
CA VAL A 94 13.67 -0.29 -6.67
C VAL A 94 12.97 0.60 -7.68
N PHE A 95 13.74 1.39 -8.41
CA PHE A 95 13.24 2.36 -9.38
C PHE A 95 13.28 1.77 -10.78
N PHE A 96 12.15 1.86 -11.49
CA PHE A 96 12.01 1.47 -12.87
C PHE A 96 11.65 2.70 -13.70
N GLU A 97 12.43 2.94 -14.76
CA GLU A 97 12.19 4.03 -15.70
C GLU A 97 11.89 3.46 -17.07
N SER A 98 11.08 4.19 -17.84
CA SER A 98 10.83 3.86 -19.24
C SER A 98 12.13 3.80 -20.04
N ARG A 99 12.17 2.89 -21.01
CA ARG A 99 13.20 2.79 -22.03
C ARG A 99 12.97 3.76 -23.19
N ALA A 100 11.86 4.50 -23.19
CA ALA A 100 11.57 5.49 -24.21
C ALA A 100 12.67 6.56 -24.26
N GLU A 101 12.93 7.06 -25.47
CA GLU A 101 13.88 8.14 -25.71
C GLU A 101 13.44 9.46 -25.06
N ILE A 102 12.12 9.64 -24.94
CA ILE A 102 11.49 10.78 -24.26
C ILE A 102 10.68 10.24 -23.09
N VAL A 103 11.13 10.49 -21.87
CA VAL A 103 10.43 10.12 -20.63
C VAL A 103 9.37 11.19 -20.33
N ARG A 104 8.09 10.79 -20.25
CA ARG A 104 7.00 11.68 -19.84
C ARG A 104 6.72 11.56 -18.33
N PRO A 105 6.04 12.54 -17.71
CA PRO A 105 5.43 12.33 -16.39
C PRO A 105 4.60 11.04 -16.40
N GLY A 106 4.69 10.24 -15.34
CA GLY A 106 4.10 8.90 -15.27
C GLY A 106 4.85 7.76 -15.96
N ASP A 107 5.91 8.01 -16.76
CA ASP A 107 6.69 6.95 -17.45
C ASP A 107 7.78 6.32 -16.55
N HIS A 108 7.47 6.18 -15.28
CA HIS A 108 8.32 5.50 -14.31
C HIS A 108 7.44 4.91 -13.20
N PHE A 109 7.98 3.94 -12.48
CA PHE A 109 7.36 3.42 -11.28
C PHE A 109 8.42 2.95 -10.31
N THR A 110 8.03 2.79 -9.06
CA THR A 110 8.89 2.24 -8.03
C THR A 110 8.24 1.02 -7.40
N VAL A 111 9.06 0.11 -6.92
CA VAL A 111 8.61 -1.03 -6.12
C VAL A 111 9.31 -0.99 -4.78
N TRP A 112 8.52 -0.96 -3.73
CA TRP A 112 8.99 -1.03 -2.36
C TRP A 112 9.03 -2.50 -1.96
N VAL A 113 10.13 -2.93 -1.34
CA VAL A 113 10.35 -4.31 -0.91
C VAL A 113 10.75 -4.30 0.55
N ARG A 114 9.87 -4.81 1.41
CA ARG A 114 10.15 -4.92 2.85
C ARG A 114 11.27 -5.92 3.10
N ASP A 115 12.29 -5.48 3.84
CA ASP A 115 13.49 -6.29 4.10
C ASP A 115 13.21 -7.43 5.10
N ASP A 116 12.21 -7.27 5.97
CA ASP A 116 11.86 -8.23 7.01
C ASP A 116 11.00 -9.40 6.52
N ASN A 117 9.99 -9.11 5.69
CA ASN A 117 8.96 -10.08 5.29
C ASN A 117 8.83 -10.25 3.77
N ARG A 118 9.67 -9.58 2.98
CA ARG A 118 9.71 -9.66 1.50
C ARG A 118 8.44 -9.19 0.79
N SER A 119 7.49 -8.58 1.49
CA SER A 119 6.30 -8.02 0.86
C SER A 119 6.67 -6.87 -0.07
N THR A 120 5.89 -6.74 -1.15
CA THR A 120 6.14 -5.76 -2.21
C THR A 120 4.96 -4.83 -2.39
N LYS A 121 5.21 -3.56 -2.69
CA LYS A 121 4.19 -2.58 -3.06
C LYS A 121 4.66 -1.78 -4.26
N ILE A 122 3.84 -1.71 -5.31
CA ILE A 122 4.13 -0.88 -6.48
C ILE A 122 3.55 0.52 -6.26
N MET A 123 4.33 1.52 -6.63
CA MET A 123 3.94 2.92 -6.66
C MET A 123 4.20 3.43 -8.08
N ALA A 124 3.15 3.66 -8.86
CA ALA A 124 3.28 4.33 -10.16
C ALA A 124 3.80 5.76 -9.93
N GLY A 125 4.70 6.22 -10.81
CA GLY A 125 5.11 7.62 -10.83
C GLY A 125 3.95 8.53 -11.22
N GLU A 126 3.91 9.73 -10.66
CA GLU A 126 3.03 10.82 -11.12
C GLU A 126 3.59 11.49 -12.39
#